data_AF-A0A8C3U1W9-F1
#
_entry.id   AF-A0A8C3U1W9-F1
#
_cell.length_a   1.000
_cell.length_b   1.000
_cell.length_c   1.000
_cell.angle_alpha   90.00
_cell.angle_beta   90.00
_cell.angle_gamma   90.00
#
_symmetry.space_group_name_H-M   'P 1'
#
loop_
_entity.id
_entity.type
_entity.pdbx_description
1 polymer ?
#
loop_
_entity_poly.entity_id
_entity_poly.type
_entity_poly.pdbx_seq_one_letter_code
_entity_poly.pdbx_strand_id
1 'polypeptide(L)'
;MNNCVLLEELLIKKSQQKRRTSPSNFKVRFFVLTKSKLAYYEDRHGKKRTLKGYVELSRIKYVEIVKSDIIIPCQYKYPFQIVHDNYILYVFAPNRESRQRWLLYVSESLLLSV
;
A
#
# COMPACT_ATOMS: atom_id res chain seq x y z
N MET A 1 -8.16 21.87 3.42
CA MET A 1 -8.37 20.55 2.78
C MET A 1 -8.31 19.50 3.86
N ASN A 2 -9.45 18.87 4.15
CA ASN A 2 -9.57 17.92 5.27
C ASN A 2 -8.70 16.68 5.00
N ASN A 3 -7.57 16.56 5.71
CA ASN A 3 -6.72 15.37 5.76
C ASN A 3 -7.40 14.25 6.58
N CYS A 4 -8.69 14.02 6.35
CA CYS A 4 -9.42 12.96 7.04
C CYS A 4 -8.83 11.62 6.59
N VAL A 5 -8.29 10.87 7.56
CA VAL A 5 -7.76 9.53 7.35
C VAL A 5 -8.95 8.61 7.16
N LEU A 6 -8.98 7.91 6.02
CA LEU A 6 -10.02 6.94 5.69
C LEU A 6 -9.68 5.57 6.25
N LEU A 7 -8.39 5.19 6.16
CA LEU A 7 -7.90 3.91 6.61
C LEU A 7 -6.41 4.03 6.95
N GLU A 8 -5.98 3.41 8.02
CA GLU A 8 -4.56 3.30 8.36
C GLU A 8 -4.24 1.96 9.03
N GLU A 9 -3.08 1.39 8.71
CA GLU A 9 -2.68 0.07 9.19
C GLU A 9 -1.18 -0.19 8.99
N LEU A 10 -0.58 -1.03 9.82
CA LEU A 10 0.75 -1.59 9.55
C LEU A 10 0.64 -2.72 8.52
N LEU A 11 1.27 -2.52 7.37
CA LEU A 11 1.32 -3.51 6.29
C LEU A 11 2.76 -3.77 5.87
N ILE A 12 3.00 -4.85 5.13
CA ILE A 12 4.31 -5.10 4.52
C ILE A 12 4.28 -4.61 3.09
N LYS A 13 5.25 -3.77 2.74
CA LYS A 13 5.47 -3.26 1.40
C LYS A 13 6.64 -3.99 0.75
N LYS A 14 6.48 -4.44 -0.50
CA LYS A 14 7.61 -4.83 -1.36
C LYS A 14 8.21 -3.59 -2.04
N SER A 15 9.51 -3.58 -2.26
CA SER A 15 10.16 -2.59 -3.13
C SER A 15 9.58 -2.65 -4.54
N GLN A 16 9.28 -1.49 -5.14
CA GLN A 16 8.74 -1.40 -6.50
C GLN A 16 9.81 -1.57 -7.59
N GLN A 17 11.08 -1.75 -7.21
CA GLN A 17 12.23 -1.95 -8.12
C GLN A 17 12.34 -0.89 -9.23
N LYS A 18 12.10 0.39 -8.89
CA LYS A 18 12.16 1.51 -9.85
C LYS A 18 13.53 1.70 -10.52
N ARG A 19 14.60 1.11 -9.98
CA ARG A 19 15.93 1.05 -10.60
C ARG A 19 16.28 -0.41 -10.84
N ARG A 20 16.87 -0.71 -12.00
CA ARG A 20 17.20 -2.08 -12.47
C ARG A 20 17.96 -2.93 -11.43
N THR A 21 18.91 -2.35 -10.71
CA THR A 21 19.77 -3.05 -9.74
C THR A 21 19.19 -3.08 -8.32
N SER A 22 17.96 -2.58 -8.09
CA SER A 22 17.39 -2.52 -6.74
C SER A 22 16.99 -3.91 -6.23
N PRO A 23 17.44 -4.31 -5.04
CA PRO A 23 17.05 -5.59 -4.45
C PRO A 23 15.56 -5.61 -4.11
N SER A 24 14.95 -6.80 -4.20
CA SER A 24 13.57 -7.05 -3.82
C SER A 24 13.44 -7.12 -2.29
N ASN A 25 13.08 -6.01 -1.67
CA ASN A 25 12.99 -5.89 -0.22
C ASN A 25 11.55 -5.82 0.28
N PHE A 26 11.27 -6.52 1.38
CA PHE A 26 10.01 -6.45 2.12
C PHE A 26 10.22 -5.64 3.39
N LYS A 27 9.38 -4.63 3.63
CA LYS A 27 9.50 -3.76 4.80
C LYS A 27 8.13 -3.44 5.38
N VAL A 28 8.01 -3.55 6.70
CA VAL A 28 6.82 -3.07 7.44
C VAL A 28 6.75 -1.55 7.30
N ARG A 29 5.57 -1.03 6.96
CA ARG A 29 5.28 0.40 6.85
C ARG A 29 3.90 0.67 7.42
N PHE A 30 3.76 1.83 8.05
CA PHE A 30 2.46 2.34 8.45
C PHE A 30 1.82 3.02 7.25
N PHE A 31 0.76 2.44 6.70
CA PHE A 31 0.03 2.99 5.57
C PHE A 31 -1.10 3.87 6.05
N VAL A 32 -1.35 4.98 5.33
CA VAL A 32 -2.42 5.93 5.60
C VAL A 32 -3.08 6.29 4.27
N LEU A 33 -4.34 5.95 4.13
CA LEU A 33 -5.21 6.35 3.04
C LEU A 33 -5.98 7.60 3.44
N THR A 34 -5.99 8.57 2.54
CA THR A 34 -6.76 9.82 2.64
C THR A 34 -7.54 10.00 1.35
N LYS A 35 -8.43 11.00 1.32
CA LYS A 35 -9.19 11.36 0.11
C LYS A 35 -8.34 11.84 -1.08
N SER A 36 -7.04 12.08 -0.90
CA SER A 36 -6.17 12.58 -1.99
C SER A 36 -4.97 11.68 -2.28
N LYS A 37 -4.53 10.88 -1.32
CA LYS A 37 -3.33 10.02 -1.48
C LYS A 37 -3.32 8.83 -0.55
N LEU A 38 -2.56 7.82 -0.97
CA LEU A 38 -2.08 6.72 -0.16
C LEU A 38 -0.61 6.99 0.22
N ALA A 39 -0.34 7.28 1.49
CA ALA A 39 1.01 7.51 2.01
C ALA A 39 1.48 6.33 2.87
N TYR A 40 2.80 6.13 2.93
CA TYR A 40 3.39 5.13 3.81
C TYR A 40 4.63 5.65 4.54
N TYR A 41 4.70 5.30 5.81
CA TYR A 41 5.66 5.82 6.76
C TYR A 41 6.52 4.69 7.34
N GLU A 42 7.75 5.03 7.67
CA GLU A 42 8.53 4.25 8.62
C GLU A 42 8.08 4.61 10.03
N ASP A 43 7.68 3.60 10.78
CA ASP A 43 7.28 3.70 12.17
C ASP A 43 8.33 2.98 13.03
N ARG A 44 9.06 3.75 13.85
CA ARG A 44 10.10 3.24 14.75
C ARG A 44 9.70 3.64 16.16
N HIS A 45 9.77 2.69 17.09
CA HIS A 45 9.47 2.95 18.50
C HIS A 45 10.24 4.18 19.03
N GLY A 46 9.51 5.09 19.68
CA GLY A 46 10.08 6.32 20.25
C GLY A 46 10.45 7.40 19.23
N LYS A 47 10.12 7.27 17.94
CA LYS A 47 10.38 8.29 16.92
C LYS A 47 9.11 8.69 16.18
N LYS A 48 9.07 9.94 15.73
CA LYS A 48 8.01 10.43 14.84
C LYS A 48 8.02 9.64 13.53
N ARG A 49 6.83 9.25 13.05
CA ARG A 49 6.64 8.58 11.77
C ARG A 49 7.30 9.38 10.64
N THR A 50 8.16 8.74 9.86
CA THR A 50 8.90 9.37 8.77
C THR A 50 8.31 8.95 7.42
N LEU A 51 7.89 9.91 6.60
CA LEU A 51 7.33 9.62 5.27
C LEU A 51 8.39 8.95 4.38
N LYS A 52 8.05 7.80 3.81
CA LYS A 52 8.93 7.08 2.86
C LYS A 52 8.44 7.15 1.42
N GLY A 53 7.20 7.55 1.22
CA GLY A 53 6.62 7.79 -0.10
C GLY A 53 5.11 7.82 -0.04
N TYR A 54 4.51 8.19 -1.15
CA TYR A 54 3.07 8.23 -1.34
C TYR A 54 2.74 7.99 -2.81
N VAL A 55 1.46 7.70 -3.06
CA VAL A 55 0.85 7.65 -4.38
C VAL A 55 -0.40 8.53 -4.31
N GLU A 56 -0.51 9.52 -5.19
CA GLU A 56 -1.73 10.32 -5.33
C GLU A 56 -2.85 9.43 -5.86
N LEU A 57 -4.06 9.58 -5.34
CA LEU A 57 -5.19 8.75 -5.78
C LEU A 57 -5.47 8.91 -7.28
N SER A 58 -5.31 10.13 -7.81
CA SER A 58 -5.46 10.42 -9.24
C SER A 58 -4.48 9.66 -10.15
N ARG A 59 -3.39 9.13 -9.61
CA ARG A 59 -2.39 8.35 -10.36
C ARG A 59 -2.61 6.84 -10.25
N ILE A 60 -3.46 6.40 -9.33
CA ILE A 60 -3.80 4.99 -9.18
C ILE A 60 -4.76 4.63 -10.31
N LYS A 61 -4.40 3.60 -11.06
CA LYS A 61 -5.21 3.06 -12.15
C LYS A 61 -6.25 2.08 -11.60
N TYR A 62 -5.81 1.15 -10.76
CA TYR A 62 -6.68 0.17 -10.10
C TYR A 62 -5.96 -0.50 -8.92
N VAL A 63 -6.74 -1.21 -8.11
CA VAL A 63 -6.27 -2.06 -7.00
C VAL A 63 -6.88 -3.45 -7.13
N GLU A 64 -6.10 -4.51 -6.90
CA GLU A 64 -6.61 -5.88 -7.02
C GLU A 64 -5.92 -6.89 -6.09
N ILE A 65 -6.58 -8.02 -5.86
CA ILE A 65 -6.00 -9.16 -5.14
C ILE A 65 -4.93 -9.80 -6.01
N VAL A 66 -3.77 -10.09 -5.42
CA VAL A 66 -2.75 -10.92 -6.07
C VAL A 66 -2.98 -12.38 -5.66
N LYS A 67 -3.18 -13.25 -6.64
CA LYS A 67 -3.11 -14.71 -6.43
C LYS A 67 -1.64 -15.12 -6.58
N SER A 68 -1.13 -15.89 -5.61
CA SER A 68 0.27 -16.33 -5.62
C SER A 68 0.29 -17.84 -5.43
N ASP A 69 0.77 -18.54 -6.44
CA ASP A 69 1.04 -19.99 -6.38
C ASP A 69 2.43 -20.29 -5.77
N ILE A 70 3.18 -19.23 -5.47
CA ILE A 70 4.52 -19.28 -4.89
C ILE A 70 4.46 -18.90 -3.40
N ILE A 71 5.35 -19.49 -2.60
CA ILE A 71 5.50 -19.17 -1.18
C ILE A 71 5.88 -17.70 -1.03
N ILE A 72 5.03 -16.93 -0.33
CA ILE A 72 5.28 -15.53 -0.02
C ILE A 72 6.38 -15.43 1.05
N PRO A 73 7.52 -14.76 0.77
CA PRO A 73 8.68 -14.72 1.67
C PRO A 73 8.56 -13.65 2.77
N CYS A 74 7.37 -13.43 3.31
CA CYS A 74 7.13 -12.56 4.48
C CYS A 74 6.01 -13.09 5.36
N GLN A 75 5.89 -12.58 6.59
CA GLN A 75 4.90 -13.01 7.58
C GLN A 75 3.44 -12.77 7.15
N TYR A 76 3.17 -11.73 6.35
CA TYR A 76 1.82 -11.39 5.90
C TYR A 76 1.53 -12.08 4.56
N LYS A 77 0.44 -12.88 4.52
CA LYS A 77 0.13 -13.82 3.43
C LYS A 77 -1.04 -13.39 2.55
N TYR A 78 -1.58 -12.19 2.76
CA TYR A 78 -2.72 -11.68 1.99
C TYR A 78 -2.30 -10.50 1.11
N PRO A 79 -1.69 -10.77 -0.07
CA PRO A 79 -1.20 -9.72 -0.95
C PRO A 79 -2.33 -9.08 -1.75
N PHE A 80 -2.12 -7.81 -2.05
CA PHE A 80 -2.84 -7.03 -3.05
C PHE A 80 -1.87 -6.09 -3.74
N GLN A 81 -2.24 -5.61 -4.93
CA GLN A 81 -1.41 -4.69 -5.70
C GLN A 81 -2.18 -3.43 -6.02
N ILE A 82 -1.45 -2.32 -6.01
CA ILE A 82 -1.92 -1.00 -6.43
C ILE A 82 -1.10 -0.63 -7.65
N VAL A 83 -1.75 -0.52 -8.80
CA VAL A 83 -1.11 -0.14 -10.05
C VAL A 83 -1.26 1.36 -10.22
N HIS A 84 -0.14 2.06 -10.38
CA HIS A 84 -0.10 3.52 -10.50
C HIS A 84 1.02 3.95 -11.43
N ASP A 85 0.79 4.99 -12.22
CA ASP A 85 1.73 5.41 -13.28
C ASP A 85 2.21 4.19 -14.10
N ASN A 86 3.52 3.90 -14.11
CA ASN A 86 4.17 2.74 -14.73
C ASN A 86 4.75 1.76 -13.69
N TYR A 87 4.26 1.80 -12.44
CA TYR A 87 4.78 1.01 -11.34
C TYR A 87 3.69 0.23 -10.62
N ILE A 88 4.09 -0.87 -9.99
CA ILE A 88 3.21 -1.69 -9.16
C ILE A 88 3.69 -1.63 -7.72
N LEU A 89 2.80 -1.25 -6.81
CA LEU A 89 3.01 -1.31 -5.38
C LEU A 89 2.37 -2.57 -4.81
N TYR A 90 3.19 -3.59 -4.55
CA TYR A 90 2.77 -4.79 -3.83
C TYR A 90 2.74 -4.54 -2.33
N VAL A 91 1.60 -4.86 -1.72
CA VAL A 91 1.33 -4.72 -0.29
C VAL A 91 0.77 -6.03 0.24
N PHE A 92 1.15 -6.40 1.45
CA PHE A 92 0.76 -7.64 2.11
C PHE A 92 0.07 -7.29 3.42
N ALA A 93 -1.15 -7.77 3.59
CA ALA A 93 -1.98 -7.55 4.76
C ALA A 93 -1.86 -8.69 5.79
N PRO A 94 -2.07 -8.41 7.08
CA PRO A 94 -1.98 -9.41 8.15
C PRO A 94 -3.03 -10.52 8.02
N ASN A 95 -4.23 -10.20 7.54
CA ASN A 95 -5.34 -11.13 7.38
C ASN A 95 -6.20 -10.78 6.14
N ARG A 96 -7.17 -11.66 5.84
CA ARG A 96 -8.05 -11.53 4.67
C ARG A 96 -8.93 -10.29 4.78
N GLU A 97 -9.43 -10.01 5.97
CA GLU A 97 -10.35 -8.92 6.28
C GLU A 97 -9.67 -7.57 6.09
N SER A 98 -8.44 -7.42 6.58
CA SER A 98 -7.59 -6.25 6.33
C SER A 98 -7.40 -6.03 4.83
N ARG A 99 -6.99 -7.07 4.07
CA ARG A 99 -6.85 -6.96 2.61
C ARG A 99 -8.15 -6.50 1.94
N GLN A 100 -9.28 -7.09 2.30
CA GLN A 100 -10.59 -6.73 1.73
C GLN A 100 -10.96 -5.28 2.04
N ARG A 101 -10.71 -4.83 3.28
CA ARG A 101 -10.93 -3.43 3.67
C ARG A 101 -10.07 -2.47 2.83
N TRP A 102 -8.79 -2.78 2.64
CA TRP A 102 -7.91 -1.98 1.79
C TRP A 102 -8.38 -1.92 0.33
N LEU A 103 -8.81 -3.04 -0.24
CA LEU A 103 -9.35 -3.09 -1.59
C LEU A 103 -10.62 -2.24 -1.73
N LEU A 104 -11.54 -2.37 -0.78
CA LEU A 104 -12.79 -1.62 -0.77
C LEU A 104 -12.53 -0.12 -0.71
N TYR A 105 -11.83 0.33 0.33
CA TYR A 105 -11.61 1.77 0.56
C TYR A 105 -10.78 2.43 -0.53
N VAL A 106 -9.75 1.74 -1.08
CA VAL A 106 -8.99 2.27 -2.20
C VAL A 106 -9.89 2.35 -3.44
N SER A 107 -10.62 1.29 -3.79
CA SER A 107 -11.52 1.29 -4.96
C SER A 107 -12.59 2.37 -4.86
N GLU A 108 -13.28 2.50 -3.73
CA GLU A 108 -14.28 3.55 -3.49
C GLU A 108 -13.67 4.94 -3.61
N SER A 109 -12.45 5.14 -3.10
CA SER A 109 -11.78 6.44 -3.21
C SER A 109 -11.44 6.80 -4.66
N LEU A 110 -11.20 5.81 -5.54
CA LEU A 110 -10.98 6.05 -6.97
C LEU A 110 -12.28 6.43 -7.68
N LEU A 111 -13.40 5.81 -7.32
CA LEU A 111 -14.72 6.12 -7.91
C LEU A 111 -15.19 7.53 -7.56
N LEU A 112 -14.90 8.00 -6.35
CA LEU A 112 -15.26 9.36 -5.89
C LEU A 112 -14.32 10.46 -6.43
N SER A 113 -13.27 10.09 -7.14
CA SER A 113 -12.29 11.02 -7.72
C SER A 113 -12.61 11.40 -9.19
N VAL A 114 -13.66 10.81 -9.77
CA VAL A 114 -14.20 11.08 -11.11
C VAL A 114 -15.38 12.04 -10.99
#